data_AF-A0A3D4V428-F1
#
_entry.id   AF-A0A3D4V428-F1
#
_cell.length_a   1.000
_cell.length_b   1.000
_cell.length_c   1.000
_cell.angle_alpha   90.00
_cell.angle_beta   90.00
_cell.angle_gamma   90.00
#
_symmetry.space_group_name_H-M   'P 1'
#
loop_
_entity.id
_entity.type
_entity.pdbx_description
1 polymer ?
#
loop_
_entity_poly.entity_id
_entity_poly.type
_entity_poly.pdbx_seq_one_letter_code
_entity_poly.pdbx_strand_id
1 'polypeptide(L)'
;MNISNFIQELKRRNVFKVATAYAVSWLLIQISATVFPFIGVSSFWVTTIIIILGIGFPVSLVIGWVFELTSEGVKKSDEVDITESVTAATSKKLNVIIISVLTFTVLFLLVERIFFARANILESEGYAVQRASIAVLPFVDMSPEQDQEYFSDGLSEELLNVMAKVEDLQVSGRTSSFQYKGKNLDLRLIGQELGVEHVLEGSVRKSGDNIRITAQLIKADNGFHMWSETYDKVYSAENLFTIQDEISQQVLEELKIRLLPEKEELLTKELTTNTDAYDLYLQANQLLVNRRPQEIENAIKLFNEVIELDPEFASAYARLAIAYNLLSNFGNISHSEMLNLMRKNIDRALLIDGNLGWAYAALGKYYLYSGNSEEAQIALNKAHELIPGDPEIMLWYSDVAPSIELSEELVKRAYETDPYSPITIDRKARLHYHYDEFAEAFSLMEKNLEINPEY
;
A
#
# COMPACT_ATOMS: atom_id res chain seq x y z
N MET A 1 40.18 -48.06 27.69
CA MET A 1 39.20 -47.51 28.65
C MET A 1 38.10 -48.55 28.84
N ASN A 2 37.84 -49.00 30.06
CA ASN A 2 36.89 -50.08 30.32
C ASN A 2 35.46 -49.52 30.28
N ILE A 3 34.65 -49.92 29.29
CA ILE A 3 33.29 -49.36 29.04
C ILE A 3 32.38 -49.50 30.26
N SER A 4 32.54 -50.59 31.02
CA SER A 4 31.81 -50.81 32.27
C SER A 4 32.08 -49.72 33.32
N ASN A 5 33.33 -49.24 33.44
CA ASN A 5 33.69 -48.20 34.39
C ASN A 5 33.14 -46.84 33.95
N PHE A 6 33.14 -46.55 32.64
CA PHE A 6 32.58 -45.33 32.10
C PHE A 6 31.05 -45.24 32.30
N ILE A 7 30.32 -46.35 32.10
CA ILE A 7 28.87 -46.41 32.35
C ILE A 7 28.55 -46.27 33.84
N GLN A 8 29.34 -46.88 34.73
CA GLN A 8 29.18 -46.69 36.17
C GLN A 8 29.42 -45.23 36.57
N GLU A 9 30.38 -44.56 35.95
CA GLU A 9 30.69 -43.16 36.22
C GLU A 9 29.60 -42.20 35.72
N LEU A 10 29.00 -42.47 34.56
CA LEU A 10 27.81 -41.76 34.06
C LEU A 10 26.61 -41.91 35.00
N LYS A 11 26.43 -43.11 35.58
CA LYS A 11 25.37 -43.40 36.55
C LYS A 11 25.63 -42.72 37.89
N ARG A 12 26.89 -42.66 38.33
CA ARG A 12 27.32 -41.94 39.53
C ARG A 12 27.04 -40.44 39.40
N ARG A 13 27.44 -39.83 38.28
CA ARG A 13 27.34 -38.38 38.03
C ARG A 13 25.94 -37.90 37.59
N ASN A 14 24.89 -38.68 37.83
CA ASN A 14 23.49 -38.36 37.49
C ASN A 14 23.23 -37.98 36.01
N VAL A 15 24.15 -38.24 35.09
CA VAL A 15 24.06 -37.81 33.67
C VAL A 15 22.85 -38.44 32.97
N PHE A 16 22.51 -39.68 33.33
CA PHE A 16 21.30 -40.35 32.82
C PHE A 16 19.99 -39.64 33.21
N LYS A 17 19.92 -38.98 34.37
CA LYS A 17 18.72 -38.23 34.77
C LYS A 17 18.56 -36.98 33.92
N VAL A 18 19.67 -36.28 33.64
CA VAL A 18 19.69 -35.11 32.75
C VAL A 18 19.30 -35.53 31.33
N ALA A 19 19.86 -36.62 30.81
CA ALA A 19 19.50 -37.15 29.49
C ALA A 19 18.01 -37.55 29.40
N THR A 20 17.45 -38.15 30.46
CA THR A 20 16.03 -38.53 30.51
C THR A 20 15.12 -37.30 30.52
N ALA A 21 15.48 -36.25 31.28
CA ALA A 21 14.71 -35.00 31.31
C ALA A 21 14.67 -34.33 29.93
N TYR A 22 15.79 -34.32 29.20
CA TYR A 22 15.84 -33.79 27.85
C TYR A 22 15.07 -34.63 26.82
N ALA A 23 15.00 -35.95 27.00
CA ALA A 23 14.12 -36.81 26.18
C ALA A 23 12.63 -36.46 26.37
N VAL A 24 12.22 -36.13 27.60
CA VAL A 24 10.86 -35.64 27.89
C VAL A 24 10.62 -34.26 27.29
N SER A 25 11.59 -33.35 27.40
CA SER A 25 11.50 -32.02 26.78
C SER A 25 11.41 -32.09 25.26
N TRP A 26 12.11 -33.02 24.61
CA TRP A 26 12.00 -33.27 23.18
C TRP A 26 10.58 -33.72 22.77
N LEU A 27 9.94 -34.58 23.57
CA LEU A 27 8.56 -35.00 23.34
C LEU A 27 7.58 -33.82 23.42
N LEU A 28 7.79 -32.88 24.35
CA LEU A 28 6.99 -31.67 24.47
C LEU A 28 7.12 -30.75 23.25
N ILE A 29 8.30 -30.69 22.63
CA ILE A 29 8.51 -29.96 21.36
C ILE A 29 7.66 -30.59 20.26
N GLN A 30 7.64 -31.92 20.13
CA GLN A 30 6.84 -32.59 19.10
C GLN A 30 5.34 -32.32 19.26
N ILE A 31 4.83 -32.39 20.50
CA ILE A 31 3.43 -32.09 20.79
C ILE A 31 3.13 -30.61 20.44
N SER A 32 4.00 -29.69 20.85
CA SER A 32 3.83 -28.26 20.59
C SER A 32 3.87 -27.93 19.09
N ALA A 33 4.83 -28.48 18.35
CA ALA A 33 4.94 -28.31 16.89
C ALA A 33 3.72 -28.87 16.14
N THR A 34 3.08 -29.90 16.69
CA THR A 34 1.87 -30.49 16.12
C THR A 34 0.64 -29.65 16.44
N VAL A 35 0.48 -29.17 17.68
CA VAL A 35 -0.76 -28.52 18.15
C VAL A 35 -0.81 -27.03 17.82
N PHE A 36 0.31 -26.32 17.91
CA PHE A 36 0.38 -24.85 17.82
C PHE A 36 -0.17 -24.25 16.51
N PRO A 37 0.09 -24.85 15.33
CA PRO A 37 -0.50 -24.35 14.08
C PRO A 37 -2.04 -24.35 14.09
N PHE A 38 -2.66 -25.31 14.77
CA PHE A 38 -4.13 -25.44 14.81
C PHE A 38 -4.80 -24.43 15.76
N ILE A 39 -4.05 -23.82 16.67
CA ILE A 39 -4.55 -22.84 17.64
C ILE A 39 -4.02 -21.42 17.37
N GLY A 40 -3.45 -21.19 16.18
CA GLY A 40 -2.97 -19.87 15.75
C GLY A 40 -1.73 -19.36 16.50
N VAL A 41 -0.96 -20.25 17.13
CA VAL A 41 0.27 -19.87 17.83
C VAL A 41 1.42 -19.79 16.81
N SER A 42 2.09 -18.62 16.78
CA SER A 42 3.22 -18.37 15.86
C SER A 42 4.33 -19.43 15.98
N SER A 43 4.88 -19.82 14.82
CA SER A 43 5.99 -20.77 14.69
C SER A 43 7.27 -20.31 15.39
N PHE A 44 7.41 -19.00 15.66
CA PHE A 44 8.50 -18.41 16.45
C PHE A 44 8.70 -19.15 17.78
N TRP A 45 7.62 -19.46 18.50
CA TRP A 45 7.69 -20.07 19.83
C TRP A 45 8.27 -21.49 19.84
N VAL A 46 7.97 -22.27 18.80
CA VAL A 46 8.54 -23.63 18.65
C VAL A 46 10.05 -23.53 18.42
N THR A 47 10.47 -22.61 17.53
CA THR A 47 11.87 -22.35 17.21
C THR A 47 12.66 -21.87 18.45
N THR A 48 12.10 -20.95 19.24
CA THR A 48 12.74 -20.46 20.47
C THR A 48 12.95 -21.57 21.49
N ILE A 49 11.96 -22.44 21.70
CA ILE A 49 12.07 -23.58 22.63
C ILE A 49 13.17 -24.55 22.17
N ILE A 50 13.25 -24.82 20.87
CA ILE A 50 14.30 -25.69 20.30
C ILE A 50 15.70 -25.10 20.53
N ILE A 51 15.88 -23.80 20.30
CA ILE A 51 17.18 -23.13 20.49
C ILE A 51 17.60 -23.17 21.97
N ILE A 52 16.69 -22.84 22.89
CA ILE A 52 16.97 -22.86 24.33
C ILE A 52 17.36 -24.26 24.80
N LEU A 53 16.61 -25.28 24.37
CA LEU A 53 16.93 -26.66 24.74
C LEU A 53 18.22 -27.16 24.07
N GLY A 54 18.47 -26.77 22.82
CA GLY A 54 19.68 -27.11 22.08
C GLY A 54 20.95 -26.55 22.73
N ILE A 55 20.92 -25.28 23.17
CA ILE A 55 22.05 -24.64 23.86
C ILE A 55 22.16 -25.11 25.32
N GLY A 56 21.04 -25.29 26.01
CA GLY A 56 21.01 -25.71 27.40
C GLY A 56 21.48 -27.16 27.61
N PHE A 57 21.33 -28.04 26.61
CA PHE A 57 21.66 -29.46 26.74
C PHE A 57 23.16 -29.73 26.97
N PRO A 58 24.08 -29.23 26.12
CA PRO A 58 25.52 -29.40 26.35
C PRO A 58 25.97 -28.80 27.70
N VAL A 59 25.46 -27.62 28.04
CA VAL A 59 25.78 -26.92 29.30
C VAL A 59 25.34 -27.75 30.51
N SER A 60 24.13 -28.31 30.46
CA SER A 60 23.59 -29.13 31.55
C SER A 60 24.34 -30.45 31.72
N LEU A 61 24.79 -31.08 30.63
CA LEU A 61 25.63 -32.28 30.69
C LEU A 61 27.01 -31.98 31.30
N VAL A 62 27.63 -30.86 30.92
CA VAL A 62 28.94 -30.46 31.47
C VAL A 62 28.82 -30.13 32.96
N ILE A 63 27.77 -29.41 33.38
CA ILE A 63 27.54 -29.10 34.79
C ILE A 63 27.27 -30.38 35.59
N GLY A 64 26.42 -31.28 35.08
CA GLY A 64 26.16 -32.58 35.72
C GLY A 64 27.39 -33.49 35.75
N TRP A 65 28.34 -33.31 34.83
CA TRP A 65 29.60 -34.05 34.81
C TRP A 65 30.63 -33.49 35.81
N VAL A 66 30.79 -32.17 35.88
CA VAL A 66 31.89 -31.51 36.61
C VAL A 66 31.56 -31.27 38.09
N PHE A 67 30.29 -30.96 38.40
CA PHE A 67 29.88 -30.48 39.72
C PHE A 67 28.91 -31.44 40.40
N GLU A 68 29.14 -31.68 41.69
CA GLU A 68 28.24 -32.45 42.54
C GLU A 68 27.73 -31.53 43.66
N LEU A 69 26.41 -31.33 43.72
CA LEU A 69 25.79 -30.49 44.75
C LEU A 69 25.68 -31.28 46.05
N THR A 70 26.48 -30.91 47.03
CA THR A 70 26.44 -31.47 48.39
C THR A 70 25.64 -30.54 49.31
N SER A 71 25.33 -30.98 50.53
CA SER A 71 24.62 -30.19 51.55
C SER A 71 25.32 -28.87 51.92
N GLU A 72 26.62 -28.74 51.62
CA GLU A 72 27.45 -27.56 51.88
C GLU A 72 27.63 -26.62 50.67
N GLY A 73 27.09 -26.96 49.49
CA GLY A 73 27.19 -26.14 48.27
C GLY A 73 27.75 -26.88 47.06
N VAL A 74 28.10 -26.12 46.02
CA VAL A 74 28.65 -26.63 44.74
C VAL A 74 30.13 -26.99 44.95
N LYS A 75 30.45 -28.30 44.97
CA LYS A 75 31.84 -28.78 45.04
C LYS A 75 32.24 -29.47 43.73
N LYS A 76 33.53 -29.36 43.40
CA LYS A 76 34.13 -30.05 42.25
C LYS A 76 34.27 -31.53 42.60
N SER A 77 33.93 -32.41 41.67
CA SER A 77 33.72 -33.85 41.88
C SER A 77 34.94 -34.68 42.30
N ASP A 78 36.11 -34.06 42.50
CA ASP A 78 37.36 -34.75 42.86
C ASP A 78 37.65 -34.76 44.39
N GLU A 79 36.83 -34.11 45.22
CA GLU A 79 37.10 -33.91 46.67
C GLU A 79 36.04 -34.47 47.65
N VAL A 80 35.20 -35.44 47.25
CA VAL A 80 34.12 -35.96 48.13
C VAL A 80 34.38 -37.42 48.53
N ASP A 81 34.54 -37.66 49.84
CA ASP A 81 34.75 -38.97 50.46
C ASP A 81 33.43 -39.72 50.73
N ILE A 82 33.50 -41.06 50.69
CA ILE A 82 32.43 -41.99 50.25
C ILE A 82 31.19 -42.12 51.18
N THR A 83 31.09 -41.40 52.30
CA THR A 83 30.10 -41.76 53.36
C THR A 83 28.98 -40.77 53.68
N GLU A 84 28.88 -39.61 53.03
CA GLU A 84 27.76 -38.67 53.28
C GLU A 84 27.00 -38.26 52.00
N SER A 85 26.33 -39.21 51.34
CA SER A 85 25.33 -38.86 50.32
C SER A 85 23.93 -38.73 50.93
N VAL A 86 23.66 -37.59 51.59
CA VAL A 86 22.32 -37.27 52.10
C VAL A 86 21.39 -36.95 50.93
N THR A 87 20.70 -37.97 50.43
CA THR A 87 20.03 -37.97 49.12
C THR A 87 18.58 -37.47 49.12
N ALA A 88 18.04 -36.97 50.24
CA ALA A 88 16.63 -36.57 50.32
C ALA A 88 16.37 -35.05 50.46
N ALA A 89 17.31 -34.27 51.02
CA ALA A 89 17.09 -32.84 51.30
C ALA A 89 17.55 -31.91 50.15
N THR A 90 18.59 -32.31 49.41
CA THR A 90 19.22 -31.48 48.37
C THR A 90 18.39 -31.40 47.08
N SER A 91 17.63 -32.46 46.75
CA SER A 91 16.74 -32.48 45.57
C SER A 91 15.58 -31.50 45.70
N LYS A 92 15.07 -31.27 46.92
CA LYS A 92 13.99 -30.31 47.18
C LYS A 92 14.46 -28.87 46.98
N LYS A 93 15.67 -28.52 47.43
CA LYS A 93 16.26 -27.19 47.21
C LYS A 93 16.57 -26.92 45.74
N LEU A 94 17.06 -27.94 45.01
CA LEU A 94 17.33 -27.83 43.58
C LEU A 94 16.04 -27.62 42.77
N ASN A 95 14.98 -28.37 43.08
CA ASN A 95 13.67 -28.19 42.45
C ASN A 95 13.11 -26.78 42.74
N VAL A 96 13.30 -26.26 43.95
CA VAL A 96 12.87 -24.89 44.29
C VAL A 96 13.67 -23.85 43.51
N ILE A 97 14.98 -24.01 43.33
CA ILE A 97 15.79 -23.08 42.52
C ILE A 97 15.36 -23.12 41.04
N ILE A 98 15.17 -24.32 40.48
CA ILE A 98 14.72 -24.50 39.09
C ILE A 98 13.32 -23.90 38.90
N ILE A 99 12.38 -24.17 39.80
CA ILE A 99 11.03 -23.61 39.75
C ILE A 99 11.06 -22.09 39.89
N SER A 100 11.87 -21.54 40.80
CA SER A 100 12.00 -20.08 40.98
C SER A 100 12.59 -19.40 39.75
N VAL A 101 13.62 -19.98 39.13
CA VAL A 101 14.22 -19.44 37.89
C VAL A 101 13.21 -19.52 36.74
N LEU A 102 12.54 -20.67 36.54
CA LEU A 102 11.51 -20.81 35.50
C LEU A 102 10.33 -19.87 35.72
N THR A 103 9.88 -19.71 36.96
CA THR A 103 8.78 -18.80 37.31
C THR A 103 9.19 -17.36 37.05
N PHE A 104 10.41 -16.98 37.41
CA PHE A 104 10.96 -15.65 37.13
C PHE A 104 11.12 -15.38 35.63
N THR A 105 11.57 -16.37 34.85
CA THR A 105 11.66 -16.26 33.39
C THR A 105 10.28 -16.15 32.74
N VAL A 106 9.29 -16.92 33.19
CA VAL A 106 7.91 -16.82 32.68
C VAL A 106 7.29 -15.47 33.06
N LEU A 107 7.50 -14.99 34.29
CA LEU A 107 7.05 -13.66 34.72
C LEU A 107 7.76 -12.55 33.94
N PHE A 108 9.06 -12.66 33.70
CA PHE A 108 9.82 -11.71 32.90
C PHE A 108 9.29 -11.67 31.46
N LEU A 109 9.07 -12.83 30.82
CA LEU A 109 8.49 -12.92 29.47
C LEU A 109 7.04 -12.41 29.41
N LEU A 110 6.25 -12.60 30.48
CA LEU A 110 4.89 -12.06 30.57
C LEU A 110 4.90 -10.54 30.79
N VAL A 111 5.80 -10.02 31.61
CA VAL A 111 5.99 -8.57 31.81
C VAL A 111 6.51 -7.94 30.53
N GLU A 112 7.48 -8.56 29.87
CA GLU A 112 7.99 -8.11 28.58
C GLU A 112 6.87 -8.13 27.53
N ARG A 113 6.07 -9.19 27.46
CA ARG A 113 4.91 -9.26 26.56
C ARG A 113 3.82 -8.24 26.92
N ILE A 114 3.53 -7.97 28.18
CA ILE A 114 2.45 -7.04 28.56
C ILE A 114 2.91 -5.58 28.41
N PHE A 115 4.16 -5.25 28.74
CA PHE A 115 4.70 -3.90 28.66
C PHE A 115 5.25 -3.56 27.27
N PHE A 116 5.97 -4.47 26.59
CA PHE A 116 6.51 -4.23 25.24
C PHE A 116 5.55 -4.62 24.10
N ALA A 117 4.55 -5.50 24.28
CA ALA A 117 3.46 -5.53 23.30
C ALA A 117 2.60 -4.27 23.39
N ARG A 118 2.46 -3.66 24.59
CA ARG A 118 1.94 -2.29 24.69
C ARG A 118 2.88 -1.28 24.05
N ALA A 119 4.19 -1.38 24.23
CA ALA A 119 5.14 -0.48 23.57
C ALA A 119 5.10 -0.61 22.04
N ASN A 120 4.94 -1.81 21.47
CA ASN A 120 4.78 -1.99 20.03
C ASN A 120 3.38 -1.57 19.51
N ILE A 121 2.33 -1.71 20.33
CA ILE A 121 1.00 -1.16 20.01
C ILE A 121 0.98 0.38 20.16
N LEU A 122 1.79 0.94 21.05
CA LEU A 122 1.91 2.40 21.29
C LEU A 122 2.96 3.07 20.38
N GLU A 123 3.98 2.34 19.90
CA GLU A 123 4.90 2.80 18.83
C GLU A 123 4.24 2.70 17.45
N SER A 124 3.26 1.80 17.29
CA SER A 124 2.30 1.81 16.17
C SER A 124 1.29 2.96 16.26
N GLU A 125 1.19 3.63 17.41
CA GLU A 125 0.50 4.90 17.59
C GLU A 125 1.52 6.04 17.70
N GLY A 126 2.44 6.13 16.74
CA GLY A 126 2.60 7.45 16.16
C GLY A 126 1.21 7.91 15.74
N TYR A 127 0.76 9.07 16.19
CA TYR A 127 -0.46 9.70 15.67
C TYR A 127 -0.25 9.98 14.17
N ALA A 128 -0.26 8.94 13.34
CA ALA A 128 -0.76 9.03 12.00
C ALA A 128 -2.19 9.47 12.23
N VAL A 129 -2.46 10.76 11.95
CA VAL A 129 -3.82 11.19 11.65
C VAL A 129 -4.34 10.14 10.70
N GLN A 130 -5.25 9.28 11.16
CA GLN A 130 -5.84 8.26 10.31
C GLN A 130 -6.63 9.04 9.26
N ARG A 131 -5.96 9.31 8.12
CA ARG A 131 -6.54 10.03 7.00
C ARG A 131 -7.70 9.18 6.53
N ALA A 132 -8.86 9.81 6.34
CA ALA A 132 -9.98 9.12 5.73
C ALA A 132 -9.51 8.54 4.38
N SER A 133 -9.95 7.33 4.05
CA SER A 133 -9.56 6.67 2.81
C SER A 133 -10.78 6.22 2.03
N ILE A 134 -10.71 6.36 0.70
CA ILE A 134 -11.81 6.08 -0.23
C ILE A 134 -11.30 5.43 -1.51
N ALA A 135 -12.08 4.50 -2.07
CA ALA A 135 -11.95 4.07 -3.46
C ALA A 135 -13.16 4.55 -4.26
N VAL A 136 -12.92 5.08 -5.47
CA VAL A 136 -13.98 5.40 -6.43
C VAL A 136 -14.01 4.29 -7.48
N LEU A 137 -15.04 3.44 -7.42
CA LEU A 137 -15.22 2.35 -8.37
C LEU A 137 -15.81 2.88 -9.68
N PRO A 138 -15.55 2.20 -10.82
CA PRO A 138 -16.14 2.57 -12.10
C PRO A 138 -17.66 2.46 -12.02
N PHE A 139 -18.33 3.56 -12.32
CA PHE A 139 -19.78 3.63 -12.37
C PHE A 139 -20.28 2.71 -13.49
N VAL A 140 -21.40 2.05 -13.21
CA VAL A 140 -22.00 1.10 -14.14
C VAL A 140 -22.82 1.84 -15.19
N ASP A 141 -22.59 1.53 -16.46
CA ASP A 141 -23.48 1.98 -17.54
C ASP A 141 -24.80 1.18 -17.51
N MET A 142 -25.89 1.87 -17.19
CA MET A 142 -27.27 1.39 -17.20
C MET A 142 -28.09 2.03 -18.34
N SER A 143 -27.43 2.67 -19.30
CA SER A 143 -28.05 3.21 -20.50
C SER A 143 -28.66 2.09 -21.35
N PRO A 144 -29.77 2.34 -22.08
CA PRO A 144 -30.45 1.31 -22.86
C PRO A 144 -29.56 0.62 -23.91
N GLU A 145 -28.60 1.35 -24.47
CA GLU A 145 -27.72 0.89 -25.56
C GLU A 145 -26.40 0.29 -25.04
N GLN A 146 -26.07 0.46 -23.75
CA GLN A 146 -24.82 0.01 -23.12
C GLN A 146 -23.55 0.46 -23.85
N ASP A 147 -23.60 1.65 -24.45
CA ASP A 147 -22.54 2.24 -25.26
C ASP A 147 -21.87 3.46 -24.58
N GLN A 148 -22.23 3.75 -23.33
CA GLN A 148 -21.76 4.91 -22.57
C GLN A 148 -20.71 4.54 -21.52
N GLU A 149 -20.04 3.39 -21.69
CA GLU A 149 -19.02 2.91 -20.76
C GLU A 149 -17.83 3.87 -20.63
N TYR A 150 -17.41 4.51 -21.74
CA TYR A 150 -16.35 5.53 -21.71
C TYR A 150 -16.76 6.72 -20.82
N PHE A 151 -18.05 7.06 -20.82
CA PHE A 151 -18.58 8.18 -20.09
C PHE A 151 -18.72 7.85 -18.60
N SER A 152 -19.25 6.67 -18.25
CA SER A 152 -19.37 6.24 -16.86
C SER A 152 -17.99 6.08 -16.21
N ASP A 153 -17.02 5.53 -16.95
CA ASP A 153 -15.62 5.47 -16.54
C ASP A 153 -15.03 6.87 -16.36
N GLY A 154 -15.20 7.75 -17.36
CA GLY A 154 -14.71 9.11 -17.34
C GLY A 154 -15.23 9.91 -16.15
N LEU A 155 -16.53 9.82 -15.84
CA LEU A 155 -17.12 10.47 -14.67
C LEU A 155 -16.53 9.94 -13.35
N SER A 156 -16.31 8.64 -13.26
CA SER A 156 -15.71 8.01 -12.07
C SER A 156 -14.26 8.44 -11.88
N GLU A 157 -13.52 8.56 -12.98
CA GLU A 157 -12.15 9.06 -12.99
C GLU A 157 -12.09 10.55 -12.62
N GLU A 158 -13.02 11.38 -13.10
CA GLU A 158 -13.08 12.79 -12.72
C GLU A 158 -13.39 12.98 -11.22
N LEU A 159 -14.32 12.20 -10.66
CA LEU A 159 -14.58 12.18 -9.22
C LEU A 159 -13.33 11.78 -8.43
N LEU A 160 -12.62 10.74 -8.88
CA LEU A 160 -11.34 10.32 -8.29
C LEU A 160 -10.31 11.45 -8.36
N ASN A 161 -10.18 12.13 -9.50
CA ASN A 161 -9.25 13.23 -9.73
C ASN A 161 -9.54 14.44 -8.83
N VAL A 162 -10.81 14.76 -8.60
CA VAL A 162 -11.20 15.82 -7.64
C VAL A 162 -10.79 15.42 -6.22
N MET A 163 -11.11 14.20 -5.80
CA MET A 163 -10.77 13.71 -4.47
C MET A 163 -9.26 13.62 -4.22
N ALA A 164 -8.47 13.29 -5.24
CA ALA A 164 -7.01 13.22 -5.16
C ALA A 164 -6.34 14.58 -4.87
N LYS A 165 -7.07 15.70 -4.99
CA LYS A 165 -6.59 17.04 -4.60
C LYS A 165 -6.65 17.28 -3.09
N VAL A 166 -7.42 16.46 -2.36
CA VAL A 166 -7.67 16.64 -0.93
C VAL A 166 -6.55 15.99 -0.11
N GLU A 167 -5.71 16.83 0.52
CA GLU A 167 -4.51 16.41 1.26
C GLU A 167 -4.77 15.41 2.41
N ASP A 168 -5.92 15.55 3.08
CA ASP A 168 -6.31 14.70 4.22
C ASP A 168 -7.17 13.49 3.83
N LEU A 169 -7.31 13.24 2.52
CA LEU A 169 -8.05 12.10 1.97
C LEU A 169 -7.10 11.20 1.17
N GLN A 170 -7.01 9.94 1.57
CA GLN A 170 -6.33 8.92 0.77
C GLN A 170 -7.31 8.35 -0.26
N VAL A 171 -6.95 8.43 -1.54
CA VAL A 171 -7.81 7.95 -2.62
C VAL A 171 -7.12 6.77 -3.31
N SER A 172 -7.80 5.62 -3.41
CA SER A 172 -7.28 4.49 -4.19
C SER A 172 -7.17 4.89 -5.66
N GLY A 173 -6.01 4.65 -6.25
CA GLY A 173 -5.69 5.02 -7.61
C GLY A 173 -6.59 4.33 -8.63
N ARG A 174 -6.67 4.97 -9.80
CA ARG A 174 -7.59 4.60 -10.87
C ARG A 174 -7.42 3.14 -11.29
N THR A 175 -6.20 2.66 -11.50
CA THR A 175 -5.95 1.30 -12.00
C THR A 175 -6.46 0.25 -11.01
N SER A 176 -6.17 0.49 -9.72
CA SER A 176 -6.57 -0.40 -8.65
C SER A 176 -8.07 -0.44 -8.43
N SER A 177 -8.74 0.72 -8.47
CA SER A 177 -10.19 0.80 -8.34
C SER A 177 -10.90 0.16 -9.56
N PHE A 178 -10.37 0.36 -10.77
CA PHE A 178 -10.98 -0.14 -12.01
C PHE A 178 -10.70 -1.62 -12.27
N GLN A 179 -9.74 -2.23 -11.57
CA GLN A 179 -9.55 -3.69 -11.57
C GLN A 179 -10.80 -4.46 -11.14
N TYR A 180 -11.72 -3.84 -10.40
CA TYR A 180 -12.97 -4.47 -9.97
C TYR A 180 -14.13 -4.30 -10.96
N LYS A 181 -13.91 -3.65 -12.10
CA LYS A 181 -14.94 -3.43 -13.11
C LYS A 181 -15.56 -4.75 -13.56
N GLY A 182 -16.89 -4.81 -13.57
CA GLY A 182 -17.65 -5.99 -13.98
C GLY A 182 -17.52 -7.19 -13.03
N LYS A 183 -16.80 -7.06 -11.90
CA LYS A 183 -16.71 -8.09 -10.87
C LYS A 183 -17.83 -7.89 -9.86
N ASN A 184 -18.67 -8.91 -9.68
CA ASN A 184 -19.71 -8.90 -8.64
C ASN A 184 -19.14 -9.38 -7.30
N LEU A 185 -18.25 -8.56 -6.73
CA LEU A 185 -17.59 -8.81 -5.45
C LEU A 185 -18.24 -8.00 -4.33
N ASP A 186 -18.07 -8.49 -3.11
CA ASP A 186 -18.50 -7.77 -1.92
C ASP A 186 -17.64 -6.51 -1.72
N LEU A 187 -18.28 -5.34 -1.61
CA LEU A 187 -17.59 -4.06 -1.41
C LEU A 187 -16.68 -4.05 -0.17
N ARG A 188 -16.98 -4.88 0.84
CA ARG A 188 -16.12 -5.04 2.02
C ARG A 188 -14.79 -5.68 1.68
N LEU A 189 -14.81 -6.68 0.79
CA LEU A 189 -13.59 -7.31 0.29
C LEU A 189 -12.80 -6.35 -0.58
N ILE A 190 -13.46 -5.59 -1.46
CA ILE A 190 -12.82 -4.57 -2.29
C ILE A 190 -12.13 -3.53 -1.41
N GLY A 191 -12.82 -2.99 -0.39
CA GLY A 191 -12.23 -2.03 0.53
C GLY A 191 -11.05 -2.61 1.32
N GLN A 192 -11.13 -3.88 1.73
CA GLN A 192 -10.00 -4.57 2.38
C GLN A 192 -8.80 -4.76 1.45
N GLU A 193 -9.03 -5.18 0.19
CA GLU A 193 -7.96 -5.40 -0.80
C GLU A 193 -7.29 -4.09 -1.22
N LEU A 194 -8.06 -3.00 -1.30
CA LEU A 194 -7.55 -1.66 -1.61
C LEU A 194 -7.02 -0.92 -0.37
N GLY A 195 -7.24 -1.43 0.84
CA GLY A 195 -6.84 -0.77 2.08
C GLY A 195 -7.59 0.53 2.37
N VAL A 196 -8.85 0.65 1.92
CA VAL A 196 -9.68 1.85 2.10
C VAL A 196 -10.84 1.60 3.08
N GLU A 197 -11.22 2.65 3.82
CA GLU A 197 -12.33 2.60 4.78
C GLU A 197 -13.69 2.83 4.10
N HIS A 198 -13.70 3.48 2.95
CA HIS A 198 -14.93 3.86 2.23
C HIS A 198 -14.83 3.49 0.75
N VAL A 199 -15.99 3.23 0.15
CA VAL A 199 -16.12 2.95 -1.28
C VAL A 199 -17.24 3.80 -1.85
N LEU A 200 -16.93 4.59 -2.87
CA LEU A 200 -17.90 5.27 -3.71
C LEU A 200 -18.16 4.42 -4.95
N GLU A 201 -19.41 4.09 -5.19
CA GLU A 201 -19.85 3.45 -6.42
C GLU A 201 -21.10 4.16 -6.97
N GLY A 202 -21.48 3.80 -8.18
CA GLY A 202 -22.63 4.42 -8.81
C GLY A 202 -23.02 3.81 -10.14
N SER A 203 -23.99 4.44 -10.77
CA SER A 203 -24.47 4.08 -12.09
C SER A 203 -24.84 5.32 -12.90
N VAL A 204 -24.61 5.24 -14.20
CA VAL A 204 -25.00 6.26 -15.16
C VAL A 204 -26.04 5.68 -16.11
N ARG A 205 -27.08 6.44 -16.41
CA ARG A 205 -28.05 6.10 -17.44
C ARG A 205 -28.36 7.31 -18.29
N LYS A 206 -27.89 7.31 -19.53
CA LYS A 206 -28.21 8.30 -20.55
C LYS A 206 -29.41 7.81 -21.38
N SER A 207 -30.37 8.68 -21.64
CA SER A 207 -31.56 8.37 -22.44
C SER A 207 -32.03 9.62 -23.18
N GLY A 208 -31.68 9.72 -24.46
CA GLY A 208 -31.85 10.96 -25.23
C GLY A 208 -31.06 12.08 -24.59
N ASP A 209 -31.71 13.23 -24.35
CA ASP A 209 -31.07 14.42 -23.78
C ASP A 209 -31.04 14.42 -22.24
N ASN A 210 -31.43 13.32 -21.59
CA ASN A 210 -31.42 13.24 -20.13
C ASN A 210 -30.37 12.25 -19.65
N ILE A 211 -29.81 12.57 -18.49
CA ILE A 211 -28.90 11.71 -17.76
C ILE A 211 -29.39 11.51 -16.34
N ARG A 212 -29.37 10.26 -15.90
CA ARG A 212 -29.55 9.86 -14.51
C ARG A 212 -28.24 9.35 -13.96
N ILE A 213 -27.75 9.96 -12.89
CA ILE A 213 -26.56 9.50 -12.16
C ILE A 213 -27.00 9.12 -10.76
N THR A 214 -26.63 7.92 -10.32
CA THR A 214 -26.81 7.48 -8.94
C THR A 214 -25.44 7.27 -8.34
N ALA A 215 -25.18 7.89 -7.19
CA ALA A 215 -23.94 7.76 -6.45
C ALA A 215 -24.25 7.28 -5.03
N GLN A 216 -23.37 6.48 -4.46
CA GLN A 216 -23.53 5.97 -3.11
C GLN A 216 -22.19 5.73 -2.44
N LEU A 217 -22.09 6.18 -1.19
CA LEU A 217 -20.93 6.03 -0.33
C LEU A 217 -21.20 4.92 0.69
N ILE A 218 -20.32 3.93 0.73
CA ILE A 218 -20.43 2.74 1.56
C ILE A 218 -19.23 2.67 2.51
N LYS A 219 -19.47 2.27 3.76
CA LYS A 219 -18.41 1.97 4.71
C LYS A 219 -17.92 0.53 4.52
N ALA A 220 -16.63 0.36 4.22
CA ALA A 220 -16.07 -0.93 3.82
C ALA A 220 -16.01 -1.97 4.95
N ASP A 221 -15.95 -1.56 6.22
CA ASP A 221 -15.82 -2.49 7.35
C ASP A 221 -17.09 -3.35 7.59
N ASN A 222 -18.26 -2.81 7.26
CA ASN A 222 -19.56 -3.41 7.57
C ASN A 222 -20.55 -3.40 6.39
N GLY A 223 -20.25 -2.69 5.31
CA GLY A 223 -21.08 -2.61 4.11
C GLY A 223 -22.31 -1.71 4.26
N PHE A 224 -22.40 -0.88 5.30
CA PHE A 224 -23.52 0.05 5.44
C PHE A 224 -23.38 1.25 4.49
N HIS A 225 -24.48 1.59 3.83
CA HIS A 225 -24.61 2.85 3.08
C HIS A 225 -24.59 4.02 4.07
N MET A 226 -23.67 4.95 3.82
CA MET A 226 -23.59 6.21 4.55
C MET A 226 -24.44 7.28 3.86
N TRP A 227 -24.36 7.33 2.54
CA TRP A 227 -25.08 8.28 1.71
C TRP A 227 -25.41 7.67 0.34
N SER A 228 -26.52 8.11 -0.24
CA SER A 228 -26.88 7.81 -1.62
C SER A 228 -27.77 8.91 -2.17
N GLU A 229 -27.53 9.32 -3.40
CA GLU A 229 -28.34 10.33 -4.09
C GLU A 229 -28.53 9.97 -5.56
N THR A 230 -29.63 10.44 -6.15
CA THR A 230 -29.92 10.29 -7.58
C THR A 230 -30.16 11.65 -8.22
N TYR A 231 -29.36 11.94 -9.24
CA TYR A 231 -29.42 13.16 -10.01
C TYR A 231 -30.07 12.88 -11.36
N ASP A 232 -31.18 13.57 -11.64
CA ASP A 232 -31.89 13.54 -12.91
C ASP A 232 -31.81 14.92 -13.57
N LYS A 233 -30.99 15.04 -14.62
CA LYS A 233 -30.73 16.32 -15.29
C LYS A 233 -30.71 16.17 -16.81
N VAL A 234 -30.76 17.31 -17.49
CA VAL A 234 -30.45 17.38 -18.92
C VAL A 234 -28.95 17.14 -19.09
N TYR A 235 -28.58 16.37 -20.11
CA TYR A 235 -27.20 16.09 -20.44
C TYR A 235 -26.50 17.36 -20.96
N SER A 236 -25.66 17.96 -20.12
CA SER A 236 -24.79 19.08 -20.49
C SER A 236 -23.56 19.10 -19.60
N ALA A 237 -22.43 19.61 -20.10
CA ALA A 237 -21.21 19.75 -19.32
C ALA A 237 -21.44 20.48 -17.99
N GLU A 238 -22.18 21.59 -17.99
CA GLU A 238 -22.53 22.37 -16.79
C GLU A 238 -23.26 21.53 -15.73
N ASN A 239 -24.28 20.75 -16.14
CA ASN A 239 -25.00 19.88 -15.20
C ASN A 239 -24.11 18.75 -14.68
N LEU A 240 -23.19 18.23 -15.50
CA LEU A 240 -22.27 17.18 -15.09
C LEU A 240 -21.25 17.69 -14.07
N PHE A 241 -20.69 18.89 -14.26
CA PHE A 241 -19.82 19.51 -13.26
C PHE A 241 -20.58 19.81 -11.97
N THR A 242 -21.81 20.33 -12.07
CA THR A 242 -22.65 20.54 -10.88
C THR A 242 -22.87 19.24 -10.11
N ILE A 243 -23.20 18.14 -10.79
CA ILE A 243 -23.39 16.83 -10.15
C ILE A 243 -22.07 16.33 -9.53
N GLN A 244 -20.95 16.46 -10.23
CA GLN A 244 -19.63 16.07 -9.71
C GLN A 244 -19.27 16.83 -8.44
N ASP A 245 -19.51 18.15 -8.43
CA ASP A 245 -19.25 19.03 -7.31
C ASP A 245 -20.14 18.63 -6.12
N GLU A 246 -21.44 18.42 -6.35
CA GLU A 246 -22.41 17.98 -5.34
C GLU A 246 -22.01 16.62 -4.74
N ILE A 247 -21.64 15.63 -5.57
CA ILE A 247 -21.16 14.31 -5.10
C ILE A 247 -19.89 14.47 -4.26
N SER A 248 -18.92 15.24 -4.75
CA SER A 248 -17.62 15.41 -4.09
C SER A 248 -17.77 16.09 -2.74
N GLN A 249 -18.55 17.18 -2.67
CA GLN A 249 -18.84 17.89 -1.42
C GLN A 249 -19.55 16.97 -0.42
N GLN A 250 -20.59 16.27 -0.87
CA GLN A 250 -21.36 15.40 0.01
C GLN A 250 -20.54 14.24 0.56
N VAL A 251 -19.64 13.66 -0.25
CA VAL A 251 -18.69 12.64 0.23
C VAL A 251 -17.78 13.23 1.31
N LEU A 252 -17.18 14.40 1.08
CA LEU A 252 -16.30 15.02 2.07
C LEU A 252 -17.04 15.37 3.37
N GLU A 253 -18.29 15.82 3.29
CA GLU A 253 -19.16 16.06 4.45
C GLU A 253 -19.41 14.79 5.26
N GLU A 254 -19.77 13.68 4.60
CA GLU A 254 -19.99 12.37 5.24
C GLU A 254 -18.71 11.83 5.90
N LEU A 255 -17.57 12.03 5.25
CA LEU A 255 -16.25 11.69 5.78
C LEU A 255 -15.76 12.68 6.85
N LYS A 256 -16.51 13.76 7.11
CA LYS A 256 -16.19 14.83 8.07
C LYS A 256 -14.86 15.51 7.79
N ILE A 257 -14.46 15.55 6.52
CA ILE A 257 -13.25 16.22 6.06
C ILE A 257 -13.60 17.68 5.85
N ARG A 258 -12.95 18.56 6.63
CA ARG A 258 -13.14 20.00 6.51
C ARG A 258 -12.08 20.58 5.60
N LEU A 259 -12.50 21.12 4.46
CA LEU A 259 -11.62 21.95 3.65
C LEU A 259 -11.55 23.36 4.23
N LEU A 260 -10.41 24.01 4.04
CA LEU A 260 -10.31 25.45 4.21
C LEU A 260 -11.09 26.12 3.06
N PRO A 261 -11.71 27.31 3.27
CA PRO A 261 -12.46 27.99 2.22
C PRO A 261 -11.66 28.20 0.92
N GLU A 262 -10.36 28.47 1.04
CA GLU A 262 -9.44 28.63 -0.11
C GLU A 262 -9.23 27.33 -0.91
N LYS A 263 -9.50 26.16 -0.29
CA LYS A 263 -9.42 24.84 -0.91
C LYS A 263 -10.78 24.33 -1.39
N GLU A 264 -11.89 25.00 -1.09
CA GLU A 264 -13.22 24.63 -1.62
C GLU A 264 -13.30 24.84 -3.14
N GLU A 265 -12.62 25.86 -3.66
CA GLU A 265 -12.48 26.09 -5.12
C GLU A 265 -11.76 24.94 -5.85
N LEU A 266 -11.04 24.05 -5.13
CA LEU A 266 -10.42 22.86 -5.73
C LEU A 266 -11.45 21.82 -6.16
N LEU A 267 -12.63 21.85 -5.53
CA LEU A 267 -13.74 20.95 -5.81
C LEU A 267 -14.61 21.49 -6.94
N THR A 268 -14.76 22.81 -7.05
CA THR A 268 -15.70 23.45 -7.97
C THR A 268 -14.96 24.09 -9.13
N LYS A 269 -14.87 23.40 -10.26
CA LYS A 269 -14.33 23.99 -11.49
C LYS A 269 -14.98 23.42 -12.73
N GLU A 270 -15.77 24.27 -13.38
CA GLU A 270 -16.23 24.01 -14.73
C GLU A 270 -15.02 23.95 -15.68
N LEU A 271 -14.87 22.83 -16.36
CA LEU A 271 -13.75 22.64 -17.28
C LEU A 271 -14.03 23.26 -18.66
N THR A 272 -15.30 23.27 -19.06
CA THR A 272 -15.80 23.79 -20.34
C THR A 272 -17.31 24.05 -20.26
N THR A 273 -17.85 24.89 -21.14
CA THR A 273 -19.32 25.00 -21.33
C THR A 273 -19.79 24.22 -22.56
N ASN A 274 -18.87 23.66 -23.34
CA ASN A 274 -19.16 22.92 -24.56
C ASN A 274 -19.24 21.41 -24.24
N THR A 275 -20.44 20.86 -24.37
CA THR A 275 -20.71 19.45 -24.03
C THR A 275 -20.02 18.48 -24.98
N ASP A 276 -19.95 18.80 -26.28
CA ASP A 276 -19.26 17.96 -27.25
C ASP A 276 -17.75 17.94 -26.99
N ALA A 277 -17.17 19.09 -26.61
CA ALA A 277 -15.77 19.16 -26.21
C ALA A 277 -15.48 18.32 -24.96
N TYR A 278 -16.40 18.31 -23.98
CA TYR A 278 -16.27 17.47 -22.79
C TYR A 278 -16.35 15.98 -23.12
N ASP A 279 -17.27 15.57 -23.99
CA ASP A 279 -17.42 14.17 -24.40
C ASP A 279 -16.17 13.64 -25.10
N LEU A 280 -15.59 14.43 -26.01
CA LEU A 280 -14.33 14.09 -26.68
C LEU A 280 -13.15 14.07 -25.70
N TYR A 281 -13.15 14.96 -24.70
CA TYR A 281 -12.13 15.00 -23.66
C TYR A 281 -12.12 13.72 -22.82
N LEU A 282 -13.30 13.23 -22.40
CA LEU A 282 -13.41 11.96 -21.65
C LEU A 282 -12.94 10.77 -22.49
N GLN A 283 -13.34 10.70 -23.76
CA GLN A 283 -12.87 9.65 -24.68
C GLN A 283 -11.35 9.68 -24.88
N ALA A 284 -10.77 10.87 -25.04
CA ALA A 284 -9.33 11.05 -25.23
C ALA A 284 -8.54 10.60 -23.98
N ASN A 285 -9.03 10.90 -22.78
CA ASN A 285 -8.41 10.44 -21.53
C ASN A 285 -8.43 8.92 -21.40
N GLN A 286 -9.56 8.28 -21.71
CA GLN A 286 -9.68 6.82 -21.64
C GLN A 286 -8.65 6.12 -22.54
N LEU A 287 -8.34 6.69 -23.71
CA LEU A 287 -7.32 6.16 -24.63
C LEU A 287 -5.88 6.28 -24.09
N LEU A 288 -5.61 7.14 -23.11
CA LEU A 288 -4.27 7.28 -22.52
C LEU A 288 -3.96 6.22 -21.45
N VAL A 289 -4.98 5.55 -20.91
CA VAL A 289 -4.86 4.67 -19.74
C VAL A 289 -3.85 3.54 -19.97
N ASN A 290 -4.00 2.81 -21.07
CA ASN A 290 -3.16 1.64 -21.38
C ASN A 290 -1.86 2.01 -22.10
N ARG A 291 -1.67 3.29 -22.46
CA ARG A 291 -0.46 3.82 -23.12
C ARG A 291 -0.06 3.08 -24.40
N ARG A 292 -1.02 2.47 -25.10
CA ARG A 292 -0.73 1.82 -26.38
C ARG A 292 -0.45 2.89 -27.43
N PRO A 293 0.59 2.75 -28.27
CA PRO A 293 1.01 3.83 -29.19
C PRO A 293 -0.13 4.32 -30.09
N GLN A 294 -0.90 3.39 -30.66
CA GLN A 294 -2.02 3.73 -31.52
C GLN A 294 -3.15 4.46 -30.78
N GLU A 295 -3.38 4.12 -29.51
CA GLU A 295 -4.37 4.80 -28.67
C GLU A 295 -3.91 6.20 -28.29
N ILE A 296 -2.62 6.37 -27.96
CA ILE A 296 -2.04 7.70 -27.68
C ILE A 296 -2.18 8.61 -28.91
N GLU A 297 -1.88 8.10 -30.12
CA GLU A 297 -2.09 8.86 -31.36
C GLU A 297 -3.55 9.26 -31.57
N ASN A 298 -4.49 8.37 -31.25
CA ASN A 298 -5.92 8.67 -31.36
C ASN A 298 -6.37 9.66 -30.29
N ALA A 299 -5.87 9.56 -29.05
CA ALA A 299 -6.09 10.53 -28.00
C ALA A 299 -5.63 11.93 -28.41
N ILE A 300 -4.44 12.03 -29.04
CA ILE A 300 -3.92 13.29 -29.58
C ILE A 300 -4.89 13.90 -30.61
N LYS A 301 -5.46 13.09 -31.52
CA LYS A 301 -6.44 13.59 -32.49
C LYS A 301 -7.68 14.14 -31.78
N LEU A 302 -8.24 13.39 -30.85
CA LEU A 302 -9.42 13.82 -30.08
C LEU A 302 -9.12 15.09 -29.26
N PHE A 303 -7.99 15.19 -28.56
CA PHE A 303 -7.64 16.40 -27.84
C PHE A 303 -7.46 17.62 -28.75
N ASN A 304 -6.98 17.44 -29.99
CA ASN A 304 -6.94 18.54 -30.96
C ASN A 304 -8.36 18.98 -31.37
N GLU A 305 -9.29 18.06 -31.56
CA GLU A 305 -10.71 18.39 -31.81
C GLU A 305 -11.33 19.11 -30.61
N VAL A 306 -11.01 18.70 -29.37
CA VAL A 306 -11.47 19.36 -28.14
C VAL A 306 -11.06 20.84 -28.11
N ILE A 307 -9.78 21.16 -28.38
CA ILE A 307 -9.30 22.54 -28.34
C ILE A 307 -9.75 23.37 -29.55
N GLU A 308 -10.20 22.74 -30.64
CA GLU A 308 -10.88 23.42 -31.74
C GLU A 308 -12.31 23.81 -31.36
N LEU A 309 -13.02 22.93 -30.63
CA LEU A 309 -14.37 23.17 -30.13
C LEU A 309 -14.41 24.17 -28.95
N ASP A 310 -13.40 24.12 -28.08
CA ASP A 310 -13.24 25.04 -26.96
C ASP A 310 -11.76 25.43 -26.75
N PRO A 311 -11.32 26.57 -27.34
CA PRO A 311 -9.96 27.08 -27.19
C PRO A 311 -9.58 27.57 -25.78
N GLU A 312 -10.53 27.61 -24.84
CA GLU A 312 -10.31 27.99 -23.43
C GLU A 312 -10.35 26.75 -22.51
N PHE A 313 -10.39 25.53 -23.05
CA PHE A 313 -10.38 24.30 -22.26
C PHE A 313 -8.94 23.94 -21.78
N ALA A 314 -8.49 24.57 -20.70
CA ALA A 314 -7.12 24.44 -20.17
C ALA A 314 -6.67 22.98 -19.94
N SER A 315 -7.54 22.13 -19.37
CA SER A 315 -7.21 20.73 -19.09
C SER A 315 -6.95 19.91 -20.36
N ALA A 316 -7.61 20.22 -21.48
CA ALA A 316 -7.36 19.55 -22.75
C ALA A 316 -5.94 19.84 -23.26
N TYR A 317 -5.48 21.08 -23.16
CA TYR A 317 -4.10 21.45 -23.48
C TYR A 317 -3.07 20.73 -22.58
N ALA A 318 -3.31 20.68 -21.27
CA ALA A 318 -2.43 19.98 -20.35
C ALA A 318 -2.33 18.48 -20.68
N ARG A 319 -3.46 17.81 -20.90
CA ARG A 319 -3.51 16.38 -21.24
C ARG A 319 -2.94 16.09 -22.62
N LEU A 320 -3.10 17.00 -23.59
CA LEU A 320 -2.44 16.90 -24.90
C LEU A 320 -0.91 16.95 -24.76
N ALA A 321 -0.36 17.82 -23.90
CA ALA A 321 1.07 17.81 -23.60
C ALA A 321 1.54 16.49 -22.96
N ILE A 322 0.75 15.93 -22.04
CA ILE A 322 1.01 14.60 -21.47
C ILE A 322 0.99 13.51 -22.55
N ALA A 323 0.03 13.55 -23.47
CA ALA A 323 -0.07 12.60 -24.57
C ALA A 323 1.18 12.62 -25.46
N TYR A 324 1.76 13.80 -25.74
CA TYR A 324 3.04 13.89 -26.46
C TYR A 324 4.23 13.33 -25.67
N ASN A 325 4.29 13.54 -24.35
CA ASN A 325 5.26 12.89 -23.48
C ASN A 325 5.11 11.35 -23.55
N LEU A 326 3.89 10.82 -23.46
CA LEU A 326 3.64 9.38 -23.55
C LEU A 326 4.01 8.85 -24.95
N LEU A 327 3.67 9.56 -26.02
CA LEU A 327 4.02 9.17 -27.38
C LEU A 327 5.54 9.08 -27.58
N SER A 328 6.33 9.92 -26.90
CA SER A 328 7.79 9.81 -26.93
C SER A 328 8.34 8.58 -26.19
N ASN A 329 7.63 8.07 -25.19
CA ASN A 329 8.07 6.90 -24.42
C ASN A 329 7.61 5.58 -25.04
N PHE A 330 6.43 5.57 -25.67
CA PHE A 330 5.79 4.33 -26.15
C PHE A 330 5.63 4.29 -27.68
N GLY A 331 5.51 5.43 -28.35
CA GLY A 331 5.28 5.54 -29.79
C GLY A 331 6.47 6.10 -30.55
N ASN A 332 6.17 6.84 -31.62
CA ASN A 332 7.18 7.39 -32.51
C ASN A 332 6.98 8.88 -32.75
N ILE A 333 7.80 9.70 -32.10
CA ILE A 333 7.88 11.15 -32.28
C ILE A 333 9.32 11.59 -32.06
N SER A 334 9.79 12.57 -32.84
CA SER A 334 11.15 13.09 -32.63
C SER A 334 11.22 13.89 -31.33
N HIS A 335 12.34 13.79 -30.62
CA HIS A 335 12.54 14.50 -29.34
C HIS A 335 12.30 16.01 -29.47
N SER A 336 12.81 16.63 -30.55
CA SER A 336 12.61 18.07 -30.82
C SER A 336 11.16 18.45 -31.08
N GLU A 337 10.42 17.60 -31.80
CA GLU A 337 9.01 17.84 -32.10
C GLU A 337 8.15 17.69 -30.85
N MET A 338 8.40 16.64 -30.05
CA MET A 338 7.77 16.43 -28.76
C MET A 338 7.96 17.64 -27.85
N LEU A 339 9.19 18.14 -27.68
CA LEU A 339 9.45 19.31 -26.82
C LEU A 339 8.69 20.55 -27.28
N ASN A 340 8.64 20.81 -28.59
CA ASN A 340 7.90 21.93 -29.16
C ASN A 340 6.39 21.81 -28.90
N LEU A 341 5.81 20.64 -29.20
CA LEU A 341 4.38 20.39 -29.03
C LEU A 341 3.97 20.39 -27.55
N MET A 342 4.77 19.81 -26.66
CA MET A 342 4.55 19.91 -25.23
C MET A 342 4.56 21.37 -24.79
N ARG A 343 5.62 22.12 -25.13
CA ARG A 343 5.77 23.51 -24.65
C ARG A 343 4.62 24.41 -25.10
N LYS A 344 4.23 24.32 -26.37
CA LYS A 344 3.11 25.08 -26.92
C LYS A 344 1.82 24.86 -26.11
N ASN A 345 1.50 23.61 -25.80
CA ASN A 345 0.26 23.26 -25.10
C ASN A 345 0.35 23.59 -23.60
N ILE A 346 1.51 23.38 -22.96
CA ILE A 346 1.74 23.77 -21.57
C ILE A 346 1.57 25.28 -21.38
N ASP A 347 2.19 26.09 -22.23
CA ASP A 347 2.10 27.55 -22.15
C ASP A 347 0.65 28.02 -22.31
N ARG A 348 -0.12 27.39 -23.21
CA ARG A 348 -1.55 27.71 -23.39
C ARG A 348 -2.39 27.30 -22.18
N ALA A 349 -2.17 26.10 -21.64
CA ALA A 349 -2.86 25.61 -20.44
C ALA A 349 -2.64 26.55 -19.25
N LEU A 350 -1.39 26.92 -18.97
CA LEU A 350 -1.02 27.81 -17.85
C LEU A 350 -1.43 29.27 -18.07
N LEU A 351 -1.60 29.70 -19.32
CA LEU A 351 -2.14 31.03 -19.63
C LEU A 351 -3.63 31.13 -19.27
N ILE A 352 -4.39 30.05 -19.50
CA ILE A 352 -5.82 29.99 -19.19
C ILE A 352 -6.02 29.71 -17.69
N ASP A 353 -5.27 28.74 -17.15
CA ASP A 353 -5.33 28.33 -15.75
C ASP A 353 -3.92 28.21 -15.16
N GLY A 354 -3.49 29.28 -14.48
CA GLY A 354 -2.17 29.36 -13.85
C GLY A 354 -1.96 28.43 -12.66
N ASN A 355 -2.97 27.69 -12.20
CA ASN A 355 -2.87 26.77 -11.07
C ASN A 355 -3.29 25.33 -11.44
N LEU A 356 -3.10 24.95 -12.71
CA LEU A 356 -3.48 23.63 -13.21
C LEU A 356 -2.39 22.57 -12.94
N GLY A 357 -2.64 21.65 -12.01
CA GLY A 357 -1.67 20.63 -11.58
C GLY A 357 -1.10 19.78 -12.72
N TRP A 358 -1.94 19.28 -13.62
CA TRP A 358 -1.49 18.50 -14.78
C TRP A 358 -0.65 19.30 -15.78
N ALA A 359 -0.84 20.63 -15.86
CA ALA A 359 0.02 21.47 -16.68
C ALA A 359 1.42 21.62 -16.07
N TYR A 360 1.51 21.73 -14.73
CA TYR A 360 2.79 21.69 -14.02
C TYR A 360 3.47 20.32 -14.12
N ALA A 361 2.71 19.23 -14.07
CA ALA A 361 3.25 17.88 -14.27
C ALA A 361 3.87 17.74 -15.67
N ALA A 362 3.15 18.20 -16.70
CA ALA A 362 3.66 18.25 -18.08
C ALA A 362 4.91 19.15 -18.21
N LEU A 363 4.92 20.30 -17.54
CA LEU A 363 6.05 21.23 -17.51
C LEU A 363 7.30 20.61 -16.89
N GLY A 364 7.15 19.87 -15.80
CA GLY A 364 8.30 19.19 -15.19
C GLY A 364 8.86 18.07 -16.06
N LYS A 365 8.00 17.29 -16.75
CA LYS A 365 8.45 16.33 -17.77
C LYS A 365 9.17 17.03 -18.93
N TYR A 366 8.65 18.15 -19.42
CA TYR A 366 9.31 18.97 -20.45
C TYR A 366 10.72 19.40 -20.01
N TYR A 367 10.88 19.88 -18.78
CA TYR A 367 12.18 20.30 -18.26
C TYR A 367 13.15 19.13 -18.09
N LEU A 368 12.67 17.97 -17.61
CA LEU A 368 13.46 16.74 -17.57
C LEU A 368 14.04 16.38 -18.94
N TYR A 369 13.19 16.35 -19.97
CA TYR A 369 13.62 16.05 -21.33
C TYR A 369 14.54 17.13 -21.92
N SER A 370 14.39 18.38 -21.48
CA SER A 370 15.25 19.49 -21.90
C SER A 370 16.59 19.58 -21.14
N GLY A 371 16.81 18.71 -20.15
CA GLY A 371 18.04 18.67 -19.33
C GLY A 371 18.06 19.64 -18.14
N ASN A 372 16.92 20.27 -17.82
CA ASN A 372 16.79 21.30 -16.79
C ASN A 372 16.21 20.69 -15.50
N SER A 373 17.03 19.97 -14.73
CA SER A 373 16.55 19.16 -13.61
C SER A 373 16.01 19.98 -12.43
N GLU A 374 16.57 21.16 -12.17
CA GLU A 374 16.12 22.05 -11.07
C GLU A 374 14.73 22.60 -11.37
N GLU A 375 14.50 23.08 -12.58
CA GLU A 375 13.19 23.55 -13.05
C GLU A 375 12.17 22.41 -13.10
N ALA A 376 12.60 21.20 -13.45
CA ALA A 376 11.75 20.02 -13.38
C ALA A 376 11.29 19.71 -11.95
N GLN A 377 12.21 19.76 -10.99
CA GLN A 377 11.90 19.56 -9.57
C GLN A 377 10.89 20.60 -9.08
N ILE A 378 11.08 21.89 -9.41
CA ILE A 378 10.17 22.97 -9.03
C ILE A 378 8.77 22.71 -9.61
N ALA A 379 8.68 22.40 -10.90
CA ALA A 379 7.40 22.18 -11.56
C ALA A 379 6.68 20.92 -11.05
N LEU A 380 7.39 19.80 -10.84
CA LEU A 380 6.80 18.57 -10.32
C LEU A 380 6.40 18.68 -8.84
N ASN A 381 7.17 19.40 -8.02
CA ASN A 381 6.74 19.72 -6.67
C ASN A 381 5.44 20.53 -6.69
N LYS A 382 5.34 21.55 -7.57
CA LYS A 382 4.11 22.34 -7.69
C LYS A 382 2.92 21.49 -8.16
N ALA A 383 3.14 20.55 -9.08
CA ALA A 383 2.11 19.60 -9.49
C ALA A 383 1.65 18.73 -8.31
N HIS A 384 2.60 18.23 -7.50
CA HIS A 384 2.30 17.43 -6.32
C HIS A 384 1.58 18.22 -5.22
N GLU A 385 1.91 19.50 -5.01
CA GLU A 385 1.17 20.38 -4.10
C GLU A 385 -0.29 20.57 -4.53
N LEU A 386 -0.56 20.57 -5.84
CA LEU A 386 -1.90 20.78 -6.39
C LEU A 386 -2.73 19.49 -6.45
N ILE A 387 -2.07 18.34 -6.61
CA ILE A 387 -2.71 17.02 -6.70
C ILE A 387 -1.91 16.02 -5.84
N PRO A 388 -1.93 16.17 -4.50
CA PRO A 388 -1.08 15.39 -3.60
C PRO A 388 -1.41 13.90 -3.55
N GLY A 389 -2.59 13.49 -4.01
CA GLY A 389 -3.05 12.11 -4.04
C GLY A 389 -2.80 11.37 -5.36
N ASP A 390 -2.32 12.04 -6.41
CA ASP A 390 -2.12 11.39 -7.72
C ASP A 390 -0.82 10.55 -7.76
N PRO A 391 -0.91 9.23 -8.00
CA PRO A 391 0.25 8.34 -7.96
C PRO A 391 1.22 8.58 -9.12
N GLU A 392 0.76 9.01 -10.29
CA GLU A 392 1.64 9.27 -11.43
C GLU A 392 2.48 10.53 -11.20
N ILE A 393 1.88 11.59 -10.65
CA ILE A 393 2.59 12.81 -10.26
C ILE A 393 3.62 12.52 -9.17
N MET A 394 3.28 11.70 -8.16
CA MET A 394 4.23 11.26 -7.14
C MET A 394 5.45 10.56 -7.77
N LEU A 395 5.22 9.63 -8.70
CA LEU A 395 6.29 8.91 -9.37
C LEU A 395 7.16 9.83 -10.23
N TRP A 396 6.56 10.75 -10.99
CA TRP A 396 7.34 11.70 -11.78
C TRP A 396 8.14 12.64 -10.90
N TYR A 397 7.58 13.09 -9.77
CA TYR A 397 8.30 13.92 -8.81
C TYR A 397 9.45 13.14 -8.14
N SER A 398 9.26 11.85 -7.87
CA SER A 398 10.30 10.98 -7.29
C SER A 398 11.56 10.90 -8.16
N ASP A 399 11.43 11.01 -9.49
CA ASP A 399 12.54 11.00 -10.45
C ASP A 399 13.47 12.23 -10.27
N VAL A 400 12.99 13.31 -9.65
CA VAL A 400 13.70 14.58 -9.44
C VAL A 400 13.67 15.05 -7.99
N ALA A 401 13.39 14.15 -7.05
CA ALA A 401 13.28 14.52 -5.65
C ALA A 401 14.62 15.07 -5.12
N PRO A 402 14.61 16.10 -4.25
CA PRO A 402 15.81 16.70 -3.69
C PRO A 402 16.63 15.75 -2.79
N SER A 403 16.04 14.65 -2.34
CA SER A 403 16.70 13.63 -1.54
C SER A 403 16.19 12.23 -1.89
N ILE A 404 17.03 11.23 -1.60
CA ILE A 404 16.70 9.82 -1.82
C ILE A 404 15.52 9.40 -0.94
N GLU A 405 15.49 9.87 0.31
CA GLU A 405 14.43 9.55 1.27
C GLU A 405 13.07 10.03 0.79
N LEU A 406 12.99 11.23 0.20
CA LEU A 406 11.74 11.73 -0.37
C LEU A 406 11.36 10.97 -1.64
N SER A 407 12.32 10.63 -2.51
CA SER A 407 12.07 9.79 -3.69
C SER A 407 11.42 8.46 -3.30
N GLU A 408 11.97 7.81 -2.28
CA GLU A 408 11.47 6.55 -1.74
C GLU A 408 10.09 6.65 -1.13
N GLU A 409 9.86 7.70 -0.32
CA GLU A 409 8.56 7.97 0.27
C GLU A 409 7.50 8.13 -0.82
N LEU A 410 7.79 8.90 -1.87
CA LEU A 410 6.88 9.12 -3.00
C LEU A 410 6.59 7.82 -3.75
N VAL A 411 7.61 7.00 -4.04
CA VAL A 411 7.41 5.70 -4.70
C VAL A 411 6.56 4.75 -3.85
N LYS A 412 6.84 4.69 -2.54
CA LYS A 412 6.07 3.88 -1.59
C LYS A 412 4.62 4.34 -1.53
N ARG A 413 4.38 5.63 -1.37
CA ARG A 413 3.04 6.22 -1.33
C ARG A 413 2.28 6.00 -2.64
N ALA A 414 2.93 6.18 -3.79
CA ALA A 414 2.30 5.93 -5.09
C ALA A 414 1.86 4.47 -5.25
N TYR A 415 2.67 3.51 -4.77
CA TYR A 415 2.29 2.10 -4.75
C TYR A 415 1.16 1.79 -3.76
N GLU A 416 1.16 2.39 -2.57
CA GLU A 416 0.08 2.23 -1.59
C GLU A 416 -1.24 2.81 -2.12
N THR A 417 -1.16 3.91 -2.87
CA THR A 417 -2.30 4.54 -3.56
C THR A 417 -2.82 3.67 -4.71
N ASP A 418 -1.97 3.18 -5.61
CA ASP A 418 -2.39 2.41 -6.78
C ASP A 418 -1.62 1.06 -6.91
N PRO A 419 -1.87 0.08 -6.03
CA PRO A 419 -1.09 -1.17 -5.93
C PRO A 419 -1.23 -2.16 -7.09
N TYR A 420 -2.17 -1.93 -8.01
CA TYR A 420 -2.37 -2.69 -9.24
C TYR A 420 -1.93 -1.94 -10.49
N SER A 421 -1.49 -0.69 -10.38
CA SER A 421 -0.91 0.03 -11.52
C SER A 421 0.42 -0.60 -11.95
N PRO A 422 0.60 -0.90 -13.24
CA PRO A 422 1.84 -1.52 -13.69
C PRO A 422 3.07 -0.65 -13.45
N ILE A 423 2.91 0.67 -13.46
CA ILE A 423 4.02 1.62 -13.32
C ILE A 423 4.41 1.78 -11.86
N THR A 424 3.45 1.79 -10.93
CA THR A 424 3.77 1.83 -9.49
C THR A 424 4.45 0.53 -9.05
N ILE A 425 4.00 -0.62 -9.58
CA ILE A 425 4.63 -1.91 -9.32
C ILE A 425 6.06 -1.94 -9.91
N ASP A 426 6.27 -1.53 -11.18
CA ASP A 426 7.61 -1.39 -11.79
C ASP A 426 8.53 -0.50 -10.95
N ARG A 427 8.06 0.70 -10.58
CA ARG A 427 8.86 1.65 -9.80
C ARG A 427 9.24 1.11 -8.43
N LYS A 428 8.32 0.46 -7.72
CA LYS A 428 8.62 -0.18 -6.44
C LYS A 428 9.60 -1.36 -6.57
N ALA A 429 9.48 -2.17 -7.61
CA ALA A 429 10.41 -3.26 -7.84
C ALA A 429 11.82 -2.75 -8.18
N ARG A 430 11.94 -1.67 -8.96
CA ARG A 430 13.24 -1.01 -9.22
C ARG A 430 13.87 -0.47 -7.95
N LEU A 431 13.07 0.01 -7.01
CA LEU A 431 13.56 0.45 -5.71
C LEU A 431 14.17 -0.72 -4.93
N HIS A 432 13.45 -1.84 -4.80
CA HIS A 432 13.99 -3.06 -4.17
C HIS A 432 15.24 -3.57 -4.89
N TYR A 433 15.26 -3.53 -6.23
CA TYR A 433 16.43 -3.91 -7.03
C TYR A 433 17.65 -3.03 -6.72
N HIS A 434 17.46 -1.72 -6.52
CA HIS A 434 18.53 -0.79 -6.17
C HIS A 434 19.19 -1.13 -4.82
N TYR A 435 18.41 -1.69 -3.90
CA TYR A 435 18.85 -2.12 -2.57
C TYR A 435 19.32 -3.57 -2.48
N ASP A 436 19.55 -4.23 -3.62
CA ASP A 436 19.93 -5.65 -3.71
C ASP A 436 18.88 -6.61 -3.09
N GLU A 437 17.63 -6.15 -2.93
CA GLU A 437 16.47 -6.93 -2.45
C GLU A 437 15.80 -7.65 -3.63
N PHE A 438 16.57 -8.53 -4.28
CA PHE A 438 16.17 -9.14 -5.55
C PHE A 438 14.94 -10.05 -5.45
N ALA A 439 14.70 -10.67 -4.29
CA ALA A 439 13.55 -11.56 -4.11
C ALA A 439 12.23 -10.78 -4.12
N GLU A 440 12.20 -9.64 -3.43
CA GLU A 440 11.09 -8.70 -3.37
C GLU A 440 10.86 -8.06 -4.74
N ALA A 441 11.94 -7.60 -5.40
CA ALA A 441 11.87 -7.06 -6.75
C ALA A 441 11.27 -8.07 -7.75
N PHE A 442 11.74 -9.32 -7.72
CA PHE A 442 11.25 -10.38 -8.60
C PHE A 442 9.78 -10.71 -8.34
N SER A 443 9.38 -10.84 -7.06
CA SER A 443 7.99 -11.10 -6.65
C SER A 443 7.04 -9.99 -7.14
N LEU A 444 7.45 -8.73 -7.04
CA LEU A 444 6.66 -7.61 -7.57
C LEU A 444 6.54 -7.67 -9.10
N MET A 445 7.58 -8.09 -9.82
CA MET A 445 7.51 -8.21 -11.28
C MET A 445 6.64 -9.39 -11.73
N GLU A 446 6.69 -10.52 -11.02
CA GLU A 446 5.74 -11.62 -11.25
C GLU A 446 4.30 -11.18 -11.01
N LYS A 447 4.04 -10.46 -9.90
CA LYS A 447 2.73 -9.85 -9.63
C LYS A 447 2.31 -8.92 -10.77
N ASN A 448 3.22 -8.10 -11.30
CA ASN A 448 2.88 -7.18 -12.38
C ASN A 448 2.45 -7.93 -13.64
N LEU A 449 3.18 -8.98 -14.04
CA LEU A 449 2.85 -9.81 -15.20
C LEU A 449 1.52 -10.58 -15.02
N GLU A 450 1.20 -10.99 -13.79
CA GLU A 450 -0.07 -11.66 -13.50
C GLU A 450 -1.27 -10.71 -13.61
N ILE A 451 -1.14 -9.48 -13.10
CA ILE A 451 -2.22 -8.50 -13.02
C ILE A 451 -2.35 -7.69 -14.32
N ASN A 452 -1.23 -7.40 -14.97
CA ASN A 452 -1.12 -6.53 -16.15
C ASN A 452 -0.39 -7.28 -17.29
N PRO A 453 -0.98 -8.35 -17.86
CA PRO A 453 -0.29 -9.19 -18.86
C PRO A 453 0.00 -8.49 -20.20
N GLU A 454 -0.61 -7.33 -20.45
CA GLU A 454 -0.38 -6.52 -21.65
C GLU A 454 0.67 -5.41 -21.46
N TYR A 455 1.18 -5.23 -20.24
CA TYR A 455 2.27 -4.30 -19.90
C TYR A 455 3.62 -4.98 -19.98
#